data_AF-A0A6V8P8G0-F1
#
_entry.id   AF-A0A6V8P8G0-F1
#
_cell.length_a   1.000
_cell.length_b   1.000
_cell.length_c   1.000
_cell.angle_alpha   90.00
_cell.angle_beta   90.00
_cell.angle_gamma   90.00
#
_symmetry.space_group_name_H-M   'P 1'
#
loop_
_entity.id
_entity.type
_entity.pdbx_description
1 polymer ?
#
loop_
_entity_poly.entity_id
_entity_poly.type
_entity_poly.pdbx_seq_one_letter_code
_entity_poly.pdbx_strand_id
1 'polypeptide(L)' 'KIRCPSDRKFILSQVPQREILGFISYSPLILQSDLEDRSPADVDPNVIKEVAEIRDRLENMIRGNQTS' A
#
# COMPACT_ATOMS: atom_id res chain seq x y z
N LYS A 1 -2.76 -3.67 -6.19
CA LYS A 1 -3.90 -2.72 -6.09
C LYS A 1 -5.13 -3.54 -5.70
N ILE A 2 -5.77 -3.22 -4.57
CA ILE A 2 -6.98 -3.93 -4.08
C ILE A 2 -8.21 -3.20 -4.58
N ARG A 3 -9.09 -3.90 -5.32
CA ARG A 3 -10.33 -3.31 -5.87
C ARG A 3 -11.55 -3.64 -5.00
N CYS A 4 -11.52 -4.76 -4.30
CA CYS A 4 -12.59 -5.16 -3.39
C CYS A 4 -12.08 -5.96 -2.18
N PRO A 5 -12.88 -6.09 -1.10
CA PRO A 5 -12.49 -6.87 0.08
C PRO A 5 -12.17 -8.35 -0.23
N SER A 6 -12.71 -8.90 -1.31
CA SER A 6 -12.43 -10.26 -1.77
C SER A 6 -11.00 -10.44 -2.27
N ASP A 7 -10.41 -9.42 -2.92
CA ASP A 7 -9.01 -9.47 -3.36
C ASP A 7 -8.08 -9.58 -2.15
N ARG A 8 -8.40 -8.85 -1.08
CA ARG A 8 -7.63 -8.89 0.18
C ARG A 8 -7.67 -10.28 0.81
N LYS A 9 -8.85 -10.91 0.84
CA LYS A 9 -9.01 -12.28 1.34
C LYS A 9 -8.25 -13.30 0.48
N PHE A 10 -8.29 -13.14 -0.85
CA PHE A 10 -7.57 -14.01 -1.76
C PHE A 10 -6.06 -13.92 -1.54
N ILE A 11 -5.49 -12.71 -1.49
CA ILE A 11 -4.06 -12.52 -1.27
C ILE A 11 -3.62 -13.07 0.10
N LEU A 12 -4.40 -12.84 1.15
CA LEU A 12 -4.12 -13.40 2.48
C LEU A 12 -4.25 -14.93 2.55
N SER A 13 -4.99 -15.55 1.61
CA SER A 13 -5.10 -17.02 1.51
C SER A 13 -3.91 -17.66 0.79
N GLN A 14 -3.23 -16.91 -0.09
CA GLN A 14 -2.14 -17.41 -0.93
C GLN A 14 -0.76 -17.01 -0.41
N VAL A 15 -0.67 -15.85 0.26
CA VAL A 15 0.58 -15.28 0.73
C VAL A 15 0.57 -15.22 2.26
N PRO A 16 1.59 -15.75 2.94
CA PRO A 16 1.74 -15.62 4.37
C PRO A 16 1.72 -14.14 4.78
N GLN A 17 0.92 -13.80 5.79
CA GLN A 17 0.73 -12.42 6.22
C GLN A 17 2.04 -11.69 6.58
N ARG A 18 3.08 -12.44 6.98
CA ARG A 18 4.42 -11.92 7.30
C ARG A 18 5.18 -11.36 6.09
N GLU A 19 4.82 -11.79 4.88
CA GLU A 19 5.42 -11.32 3.62
C GLU A 19 4.66 -10.12 3.02
N ILE A 20 3.54 -9.73 3.63
CA ILE A 20 2.69 -8.63 3.15
C ILE A 20 3.00 -7.36 3.96
N LEU A 21 3.66 -6.40 3.32
CA LEU A 21 3.97 -5.11 3.93
C LEU A 21 2.72 -4.24 4.14
N GLY A 22 1.74 -4.30 3.23
CA GLY A 22 0.47 -3.60 3.34
C GLY A 22 -0.32 -3.68 2.04
N PHE A 23 -1.46 -2.99 2.01
CA PHE A 23 -2.32 -2.92 0.84
C PHE A 23 -2.51 -1.47 0.44
N ILE A 24 -2.43 -1.20 -0.86
CA ILE A 24 -2.79 0.10 -1.43
C ILE A 24 -4.17 -0.05 -2.07
N SER A 25 -5.12 0.70 -1.53
CA SER A 25 -6.49 0.74 -1.99
C SER A 25 -6.57 1.42 -3.35
N TYR A 26 -7.38 0.85 -4.24
CA TYR A 26 -7.66 1.45 -5.53
C TYR A 26 -8.64 2.62 -5.34
N SER A 27 -8.17 3.85 -5.53
CA SER A 27 -9.04 5.02 -5.59
C SER A 27 -9.16 5.49 -7.06
N PRO A 28 -10.38 5.61 -7.62
CA PRO A 28 -10.58 6.08 -9.00
C PRO A 28 -10.03 7.50 -9.21
N LEU A 29 -9.89 8.27 -8.14
CA LEU A 29 -9.30 9.59 -8.14
C LEU A 29 -7.81 9.56 -8.52
N ILE A 30 -7.05 8.52 -8.12
CA ILE A 30 -5.63 8.36 -8.51
C ILE A 30 -5.49 8.16 -10.02
N LEU A 31 -6.41 7.42 -10.63
CA LEU A 31 -6.38 7.20 -12.08
C LEU A 31 -6.66 8.51 -12.82
N GLN A 32 -7.55 9.33 -12.28
CA GLN A 32 -7.87 10.63 -12.83
C GLN A 32 -6.73 11.64 -12.63
N SER A 33 -6.00 11.58 -11.52
CA SER A 33 -4.84 12.45 -11.29
C SER A 33 -3.68 12.13 -12.23
N ASP A 34 -3.46 10.84 -12.51
CA ASP A 34 -2.46 10.38 -13.50
C ASP A 34 -2.78 10.90 -14.92
N LEU A 35 -4.07 11.05 -15.24
CA LEU A 35 -4.54 11.66 -16.50
C LEU A 35 -4.46 13.19 -16.51
N GLU A 36 -4.51 13.82 -15.33
CA GLU A 36 -4.48 15.28 -15.16
C GLU A 36 -3.06 15.82 -14.83
N ASP A 37 -2.02 14.98 -14.91
CA ASP A 37 -0.64 15.31 -14.53
C ASP A 37 -0.51 15.82 -13.07
N ARG A 38 -1.45 15.41 -12.21
CA ARG A 38 -1.47 15.73 -10.78
C ARG A 38 -0.88 14.59 -9.98
N SER A 39 -0.03 14.92 -9.01
CA SER A 39 0.56 13.94 -8.11
C SER A 39 -0.55 13.20 -7.35
N PRO A 40 -0.52 11.86 -7.27
CA PRO A 40 -1.46 11.07 -6.45
C PRO A 40 -1.53 11.50 -4.98
N ALA A 41 -0.53 12.24 -4.51
CA ALA A 41 -0.48 12.80 -3.16
C ALA A 41 -1.55 13.86 -2.87
N ASP A 42 -2.05 14.54 -3.89
CA ASP A 42 -3.04 15.63 -3.74
C ASP A 42 -4.50 15.13 -3.77
N VAL A 43 -4.69 13.81 -3.86
CA VAL A 43 -5.91 13.24 -4.46
C VAL A 43 -6.66 12.34 -3.49
N ASP A 44 -5.94 11.59 -2.65
CA ASP A 44 -6.57 10.77 -1.61
C ASP A 44 -5.65 10.65 -0.38
N PRO A 45 -6.00 11.30 0.75
CA PRO A 45 -5.18 11.25 1.97
C PRO A 45 -5.09 9.83 2.55
N ASN A 46 -6.04 8.93 2.23
CA ASN A 46 -5.97 7.54 2.70
C ASN A 46 -4.85 6.78 2.01
N VAL A 47 -4.63 7.03 0.72
CA VAL A 47 -3.55 6.38 -0.06
C VAL A 47 -2.19 6.81 0.48
N ILE A 48 -2.03 8.09 0.83
CA ILE A 48 -0.80 8.59 1.43
C ILE A 48 -0.53 7.92 2.78
N LYS A 49 -1.57 7.73 3.58
CA LYS A 49 -1.46 7.00 4.85
C LYS A 49 -1.06 5.53 4.64
N GLU A 50 -1.69 4.83 3.71
CA GLU A 50 -1.37 3.43 3.38
C GLU A 50 0.08 3.27 2.90
N VAL A 51 0.56 4.18 2.04
CA VAL A 51 1.93 4.18 1.54
C VAL A 51 2.93 4.48 2.67
N ALA A 52 2.62 5.44 3.55
CA ALA A 52 3.44 5.73 4.72
C ALA A 52 3.56 4.51 5.65
N GLU A 53 2.45 3.82 5.93
CA GLU A 53 2.45 2.59 6.74
C GLU A 53 3.30 1.47 6.13
N ILE A 54 3.27 1.32 4.79
CA ILE A 54 4.10 0.35 4.07
C ILE A 54 5.59 0.72 4.17
N ARG A 55 5.93 2.00 3.97
CA ARG A 55 7.30 2.50 4.12
C ARG A 55 7.82 2.27 5.52
N ASP A 56 7.07 2.63 6.54
CA ASP A 56 7.49 2.52 7.94
C ASP A 56 7.73 1.05 8.33
N ARG A 57 6.88 0.13 7.84
CA ARG A 57 7.11 -1.31 8.01
C ARG A 57 8.37 -1.80 7.32
N LEU A 58 8.61 -1.35 6.09
CA LEU A 58 9.82 -1.70 5.33
C LEU A 58 11.08 -1.18 6.03
N GLU A 59 11.07 0.06 6.50
CA GLU A 59 12.18 0.65 7.25
C GLU A 59 12.45 -0.10 8.55
N ASN A 60 11.40 -0.48 9.29
CA ASN A 60 11.53 -1.27 10.51
C ASN A 60 12.12 -2.67 10.23
N MET A 61 11.75 -3.31 9.12
CA MET A 61 12.35 -4.58 8.71
C MET A 61 13.82 -4.44 8.35
N ILE A 62 14.18 -3.39 7.60
CA ILE A 62 15.57 -3.11 7.21
C ILE A 62 16.42 -2.82 8.45
N ARG A 63 15.92 -1.98 9.37
CA ARG A 63 16.62 -1.62 10.62
C ARG A 63 16.71 -2.81 11.58
N GLY A 64 15.67 -3.63 11.70
CA GLY A 64 15.66 -4.84 12.53
C GLY A 64 16.70 -5.88 12.08
N ASN A 65 16.91 -6.00 10.77
CA ASN A 65 17.90 -6.93 10.18
C ASN A 65 19.36 -6.47 10.29
N GLN A 66 19.65 -5.27 10.83
CA GLN A 66 21.02 -4.77 11.05
C GLN A 66 21.56 -5.12 12.45
N THR A 67 20.77 -5.77 13.30
CA THR A 67 21.10 -6.06 14.72
C THR A 67 21.16 -7.55 15.07
N SER A 68 21.29 -8.44 14.08
CA SER A 68 21.46 -9.90 14.31
C SER A 68 22.72 -10.44 13.66
#